data_AF-A0A967BF28-F1
#
_entry.id   AF-A0A967BF28-F1
#
_cell.length_a   1.000
_cell.length_b   1.000
_cell.length_c   1.000
_cell.angle_alpha   90.00
_cell.angle_beta   90.00
_cell.angle_gamma   90.00
#
_symmetry.space_group_name_H-M   'P 1'
#
loop_
_entity.id
_entity.type
_entity.pdbx_description
1 polymer ?
#
loop_
_entity_poly.entity_id
_entity_poly.type
_entity_poly.pdbx_seq_one_letter_code
_entity_poly.pdbx_strand_id
1 'polypeptide(L)'
;MEKNEKPKASASRKGEGEALQHLGRELHAALFPEEYDHVYDSVSEAKDRQRGINPMKAEHVEKTNTLRAQLGFTPFNVGPDAHNDDTYGWVKEKLRQGEEAELREIMAIRAHEALEAEHRREQARQQLQTPSWLDQKIDDMLLGEKFIYRGQGRSDPQVIAFRILGELFNVNRSGDNEPEFFRQIRRLLPGRSEAEYQALHRHAMNEWMEVYGY
;
A
#
# COMPACT_ATOMS: atom_id res chain seq x y z
N MET A 1 -41.28 54.35 13.06
CA MET A 1 -39.99 53.66 12.82
C MET A 1 -40.15 52.22 13.28
N GLU A 2 -40.59 51.33 12.37
CA GLU A 2 -40.58 49.88 12.61
C GLU A 2 -39.15 49.36 12.47
N LYS A 3 -38.58 48.84 13.55
CA LYS A 3 -37.32 48.11 13.50
C LYS A 3 -37.61 46.70 13.05
N ASN A 4 -37.18 46.41 11.83
CA ASN A 4 -37.27 45.13 11.16
C ASN A 4 -36.20 44.19 11.76
N GLU A 5 -36.57 43.34 12.71
CA GLU A 5 -35.72 42.26 13.22
C GLU A 5 -36.10 40.92 12.58
N LYS A 6 -35.21 40.39 11.71
CA LYS A 6 -35.06 38.96 11.38
C LYS A 6 -33.71 38.74 10.66
N PRO A 7 -33.06 37.56 10.73
CA PRO A 7 -32.90 36.68 11.90
C PRO A 7 -31.48 36.05 12.02
N LYS A 8 -30.89 36.07 13.23
CA LYS A 8 -29.65 35.32 13.59
C LYS A 8 -29.75 33.79 13.41
N ALA A 9 -30.95 33.23 13.36
CA ALA A 9 -31.21 31.79 13.24
C ALA A 9 -30.88 31.20 11.85
N SER A 10 -30.77 32.02 10.80
CA SER A 10 -30.50 31.54 9.43
C SER A 10 -29.03 31.18 9.18
N ALA A 11 -28.09 31.83 9.90
CA ALA A 11 -26.66 31.61 9.73
C ALA A 11 -26.16 30.33 10.43
N SER A 12 -26.69 30.00 11.63
CA SER A 12 -26.33 28.77 12.36
C SER A 12 -26.74 27.51 11.59
N ARG A 13 -27.96 27.49 11.06
CA ARG A 13 -28.48 26.36 10.26
C ARG A 13 -27.71 26.15 8.96
N LYS A 14 -27.14 27.21 8.39
CA LYS A 14 -26.32 27.12 7.18
C LYS A 14 -24.96 26.50 7.48
N GLY A 15 -24.31 26.89 8.58
CA GLY A 15 -23.03 26.29 9.02
C GLY A 15 -23.16 24.82 9.43
N GLU A 16 -24.24 24.46 10.12
CA GLU A 16 -24.53 23.06 10.49
C GLU A 16 -24.76 22.18 9.24
N GLY A 17 -25.48 22.69 8.24
CA GLY A 17 -25.72 21.98 6.98
C GLY A 17 -24.47 21.82 6.12
N GLU A 18 -23.52 22.76 6.16
CA GLU A 18 -22.23 22.67 5.46
C GLU A 18 -21.29 21.68 6.14
N ALA A 19 -21.24 21.66 7.48
CA ALA A 19 -20.44 20.71 8.25
C ALA A 19 -20.92 19.27 8.03
N LEU A 20 -22.23 19.02 8.05
CA LEU A 20 -22.80 17.69 7.83
C LEU A 20 -22.52 17.19 6.40
N GLN A 21 -22.54 18.08 5.40
CA GLN A 21 -22.18 17.75 4.03
C GLN A 21 -20.70 17.39 3.88
N HIS A 22 -19.80 18.13 4.56
CA HIS A 22 -18.38 17.83 4.54
C HIS A 22 -18.10 16.46 5.16
N LEU A 23 -18.66 16.20 6.35
CA LEU A 23 -18.55 14.93 7.03
C LEU A 23 -19.12 13.78 6.18
N GLY A 24 -20.26 13.98 5.53
CA GLY A 24 -20.84 12.97 4.63
C GLY A 24 -19.91 12.61 3.47
N ARG A 25 -19.21 13.59 2.88
CA ARG A 25 -18.23 13.31 1.82
C ARG A 25 -17.02 12.54 2.34
N GLU A 26 -16.52 12.91 3.51
CA GLU A 26 -15.38 12.25 4.16
C GLU A 26 -15.69 10.77 4.43
N LEU A 27 -16.81 10.50 5.11
CA LEU A 27 -17.22 9.13 5.42
C LEU A 27 -17.53 8.31 4.17
N HIS A 28 -18.14 8.93 3.16
CA HIS A 28 -18.42 8.26 1.90
C HIS A 28 -17.15 7.84 1.16
N ALA A 29 -16.18 8.76 1.02
CA ALA A 29 -14.90 8.45 0.38
C ALA A 29 -14.13 7.35 1.12
N ALA A 30 -14.26 7.27 2.44
CA ALA A 30 -13.61 6.22 3.22
C ALA A 30 -14.32 4.86 3.14
N LEU A 31 -15.66 4.85 3.03
CA LEU A 31 -16.46 3.63 2.97
C LEU A 31 -16.55 3.02 1.55
N PHE A 32 -16.51 3.88 0.53
CA PHE A 32 -16.63 3.54 -0.89
C PHE A 32 -15.52 4.21 -1.73
N PRO A 33 -14.24 3.91 -1.44
CA PRO A 33 -13.11 4.54 -2.14
C PRO A 33 -13.11 4.28 -3.65
N GLU A 34 -13.66 3.14 -4.08
CA GLU A 34 -13.71 2.72 -5.48
C GLU A 34 -14.47 3.69 -6.40
N GLU A 35 -15.42 4.44 -5.84
CA GLU A 35 -16.22 5.40 -6.59
C GLU A 35 -15.39 6.64 -6.98
N TYR A 36 -14.22 6.81 -6.36
CA TYR A 36 -13.30 7.91 -6.57
C TYR A 36 -12.00 7.52 -7.26
N ASP A 37 -11.74 6.22 -7.48
CA ASP A 37 -10.48 5.75 -8.09
C ASP A 37 -10.22 6.32 -9.49
N HIS A 38 -11.29 6.64 -10.23
CA HIS A 38 -11.21 7.25 -11.56
C HIS A 38 -10.50 8.61 -11.58
N VAL A 39 -10.40 9.29 -10.42
CA VAL A 39 -9.73 10.60 -10.31
C VAL A 39 -8.23 10.51 -10.64
N TYR A 40 -7.64 9.33 -10.48
CA TYR A 40 -6.22 9.07 -10.75
C TYR A 40 -5.98 8.27 -12.03
N ASP A 41 -7.02 8.06 -12.85
CA ASP A 41 -6.88 7.32 -14.10
C ASP A 41 -5.95 8.04 -15.09
N SER A 42 -5.09 7.26 -15.71
CA SER A 42 -4.44 7.65 -16.95
C SER A 42 -5.44 7.75 -18.11
N VAL A 43 -5.03 8.39 -19.21
CA VAL A 43 -5.85 8.47 -20.43
C VAL A 43 -6.24 7.08 -20.98
N SER A 44 -5.40 6.06 -20.76
CA SER A 44 -5.71 4.69 -21.19
C SER A 44 -6.81 4.09 -20.32
N GLU A 45 -6.67 4.19 -18.99
CA GLU A 45 -7.64 3.64 -18.03
C GLU A 45 -9.01 4.29 -18.17
N ALA A 46 -9.06 5.60 -18.41
CA ALA A 46 -10.31 6.31 -18.69
C ALA A 46 -11.02 5.78 -19.94
N LYS A 47 -10.27 5.44 -21.01
CA LYS A 47 -10.84 4.85 -22.24
C LYS A 47 -11.32 3.43 -22.01
N ASP A 48 -10.61 2.66 -21.19
CA ASP A 48 -11.03 1.31 -20.84
C ASP A 48 -12.34 1.36 -20.03
N ARG A 49 -12.46 2.26 -19.04
CA ARG A 49 -13.74 2.48 -18.33
C ARG A 49 -14.87 2.89 -19.27
N GLN A 50 -14.62 3.76 -20.25
CA GLN A 50 -15.62 4.12 -21.26
C GLN A 50 -16.12 2.93 -22.09
N ARG A 51 -15.31 1.87 -22.20
CA ARG A 51 -15.69 0.61 -22.85
C ARG A 51 -16.34 -0.39 -21.88
N GLY A 52 -16.57 0.00 -20.63
CA GLY A 52 -17.07 -0.87 -19.56
C GLY A 52 -16.01 -1.81 -18.99
N ILE A 53 -14.72 -1.59 -19.31
CA ILE A 53 -13.62 -2.39 -18.79
C ILE A 53 -13.12 -1.72 -17.52
N ASN A 54 -13.17 -2.44 -16.40
CA ASN A 54 -12.62 -1.95 -15.15
C ASN A 54 -11.09 -2.09 -15.15
N PRO A 55 -10.31 -0.99 -15.13
CA PRO A 55 -8.85 -1.05 -15.15
C PRO A 55 -8.26 -1.58 -13.83
N MET A 56 -9.09 -1.67 -12.77
CA MET A 56 -8.66 -2.19 -11.48
C MET A 56 -8.36 -3.69 -11.55
N LYS A 57 -7.37 -4.12 -10.76
CA LYS A 57 -7.04 -5.53 -10.60
C LYS A 57 -8.26 -6.31 -10.12
N ALA A 58 -8.48 -7.52 -10.66
CA ALA A 58 -9.63 -8.35 -10.32
C ALA A 58 -9.77 -8.61 -8.80
N GLU A 59 -8.65 -8.86 -8.11
CA GLU A 59 -8.63 -9.02 -6.64
C GLU A 59 -9.15 -7.78 -5.90
N HIS A 60 -8.84 -6.58 -6.41
CA HIS A 60 -9.31 -5.33 -5.82
C HIS A 60 -10.81 -5.17 -6.04
N VAL A 61 -11.30 -5.46 -7.27
CA VAL A 61 -12.73 -5.43 -7.60
C VAL A 61 -13.53 -6.40 -6.71
N GLU A 62 -13.05 -7.63 -6.55
CA GLU A 62 -13.69 -8.65 -5.71
C GLU A 62 -13.74 -8.23 -4.25
N LYS A 63 -12.62 -7.72 -3.71
CA LYS A 63 -12.55 -7.20 -2.35
C LYS A 63 -13.60 -6.11 -2.14
N THR A 64 -13.62 -5.12 -3.00
CA THR A 64 -14.57 -4.00 -2.89
C THR A 64 -16.01 -4.45 -3.02
N ASN A 65 -16.33 -5.33 -3.97
CA ASN A 65 -17.68 -5.87 -4.12
C ASN A 65 -18.13 -6.68 -2.90
N THR A 66 -17.21 -7.39 -2.26
CA THR A 66 -17.49 -8.07 -0.98
C THR A 66 -17.86 -7.07 0.11
N LEU A 67 -17.12 -5.96 0.22
CA LEU A 67 -17.40 -4.90 1.19
C LEU A 67 -18.74 -4.21 0.92
N ARG A 68 -19.10 -4.01 -0.36
CA ARG A 68 -20.42 -3.50 -0.76
C ARG A 68 -21.55 -4.46 -0.38
N ALA A 69 -21.37 -5.75 -0.66
CA ALA A 69 -22.35 -6.79 -0.33
C ALA A 69 -22.60 -6.91 1.18
N GLN A 70 -21.57 -6.76 2.02
CA GLN A 70 -21.72 -6.72 3.48
C GLN A 70 -22.63 -5.58 3.97
N LEU A 71 -22.68 -4.47 3.23
CA LEU A 71 -23.54 -3.33 3.49
C LEU A 71 -24.89 -3.41 2.72
N GLY A 72 -25.12 -4.48 1.95
CA GLY A 72 -26.35 -4.68 1.18
C GLY A 72 -26.36 -4.00 -0.20
N PHE A 73 -25.23 -3.54 -0.71
CA PHE A 73 -25.13 -2.91 -2.03
C PHE A 73 -24.76 -3.90 -3.14
N THR A 74 -25.16 -3.55 -4.35
CA THR A 74 -24.79 -4.24 -5.58
C THR A 74 -23.30 -4.01 -5.92
N PRO A 75 -22.69 -4.93 -6.71
CA PRO A 75 -21.32 -4.76 -7.20
C PRO A 75 -21.11 -3.44 -7.93
N PHE A 76 -19.93 -2.84 -7.76
CA PHE A 76 -19.56 -1.61 -8.45
C PHE A 76 -19.25 -1.88 -9.93
N ASN A 77 -19.98 -1.20 -10.80
CA ASN A 77 -19.84 -1.28 -12.25
C ASN A 77 -19.29 0.03 -12.82
N VAL A 78 -18.55 -0.09 -13.94
CA VAL A 78 -18.00 1.05 -14.68
C VAL A 78 -18.49 1.06 -16.12
N GLY A 79 -18.55 2.24 -16.73
CA GLY A 79 -18.94 2.42 -18.13
C GLY A 79 -20.26 3.17 -18.32
N PRO A 80 -20.65 3.40 -19.58
CA PRO A 80 -21.78 4.26 -19.93
C PRO A 80 -23.13 3.69 -19.46
N ASP A 81 -23.26 2.37 -19.42
CA ASP A 81 -24.48 1.67 -18.97
C ASP A 81 -24.38 1.17 -17.52
N ALA A 82 -23.36 1.62 -16.78
CA ALA A 82 -23.19 1.22 -15.39
C ALA A 82 -24.29 1.80 -14.50
N HIS A 83 -24.97 0.92 -13.77
CA HIS A 83 -25.89 1.29 -12.71
C HIS A 83 -25.28 0.90 -11.37
N ASN A 84 -25.15 1.88 -10.48
CA ASN A 84 -24.63 1.73 -9.12
C ASN A 84 -25.65 2.32 -8.13
N ASP A 85 -25.71 1.75 -6.94
CA ASP A 85 -26.57 2.23 -5.86
C ASP A 85 -26.16 3.63 -5.37
N ASP A 86 -27.11 4.40 -4.81
CA ASP A 86 -26.87 5.71 -4.18
C ASP A 86 -26.27 5.56 -2.77
N THR A 87 -25.03 5.11 -2.72
CA THR A 87 -24.19 4.95 -1.52
C THR A 87 -24.00 6.27 -0.77
N TYR A 88 -23.86 7.39 -1.48
CA TYR A 88 -23.77 8.73 -0.86
C TYR A 88 -25.09 9.15 -0.21
N GLY A 89 -26.22 8.87 -0.86
CA GLY A 89 -27.55 9.01 -0.28
C GLY A 89 -27.71 8.24 1.02
N TRP A 90 -27.26 6.97 1.03
CA TRP A 90 -27.26 6.13 2.23
C TRP A 90 -26.41 6.72 3.36
N VAL A 91 -25.18 7.18 3.09
CA VAL A 91 -24.33 7.83 4.11
C VAL A 91 -24.99 9.08 4.70
N LYS A 92 -25.58 9.94 3.84
CA LYS A 92 -26.28 11.14 4.30
C LYS A 92 -27.48 10.80 5.19
N GLU A 93 -28.23 9.76 4.84
CA GLU A 93 -29.39 9.34 5.62
C GLU A 93 -28.97 8.80 6.99
N LYS A 94 -27.93 7.96 7.04
CA LYS A 94 -27.31 7.49 8.30
C LYS A 94 -26.87 8.67 9.19
N LEU A 95 -26.21 9.67 8.61
CA LEU A 95 -25.83 10.89 9.34
C LEU A 95 -27.06 11.68 9.83
N ARG A 96 -28.12 11.78 9.04
CA ARG A 96 -29.38 12.44 9.44
C ARG A 96 -30.06 11.72 10.61
N GLN A 97 -29.89 10.41 10.70
CA GLN A 97 -30.40 9.56 11.78
C GLN A 97 -29.49 9.58 13.03
N GLY A 98 -28.32 10.23 12.97
CA GLY A 98 -27.36 10.29 14.07
C GLY A 98 -26.48 9.05 14.20
N GLU A 99 -26.43 8.21 13.17
CA GLU A 99 -25.71 6.92 13.15
C GLU A 99 -24.24 7.07 12.70
N GLU A 100 -23.63 8.23 12.94
CA GLU A 100 -22.21 8.47 12.61
C GLU A 100 -21.29 7.44 13.29
N ALA A 101 -21.57 7.07 14.54
CA ALA A 101 -20.78 6.10 15.28
C ALA A 101 -20.77 4.72 14.61
N GLU A 102 -21.90 4.30 14.03
CA GLU A 102 -22.00 3.04 13.28
C GLU A 102 -21.14 3.08 12.02
N LEU A 103 -21.18 4.19 11.27
CA LEU A 103 -20.34 4.36 10.07
C LEU A 103 -18.84 4.30 10.42
N ARG A 104 -18.43 4.96 11.51
CA ARG A 104 -17.04 4.93 11.97
C ARG A 104 -16.62 3.55 12.47
N GLU A 105 -17.53 2.82 13.12
CA GLU A 105 -17.26 1.45 13.57
C GLU A 105 -17.01 0.52 12.37
N ILE A 106 -17.83 0.62 11.32
CA ILE A 106 -17.62 -0.14 10.08
C ILE A 106 -16.22 0.15 9.50
N MET A 107 -15.82 1.42 9.47
CA MET A 107 -14.49 1.81 9.00
C MET A 107 -13.37 1.24 9.87
N ALA A 108 -13.54 1.30 11.20
CA ALA A 108 -12.55 0.79 12.16
C ALA A 108 -12.36 -0.73 12.03
N ILE A 109 -13.46 -1.49 11.90
CA ILE A 109 -13.43 -2.94 11.69
C ILE A 109 -12.68 -3.26 10.39
N ARG A 110 -13.02 -2.60 9.27
CA ARG A 110 -12.35 -2.82 7.99
C ARG A 110 -10.86 -2.49 8.05
N ALA A 111 -10.49 -1.41 8.73
CA ALA A 111 -9.09 -1.03 8.91
C ALA A 111 -8.33 -2.08 9.74
N HIS A 112 -8.95 -2.58 10.80
CA HIS A 112 -8.38 -3.64 11.63
C HIS A 112 -8.19 -4.94 10.85
N GLU A 113 -9.21 -5.41 10.12
CA GLU A 113 -9.13 -6.60 9.27
C GLU A 113 -8.03 -6.49 8.20
N ALA A 114 -7.87 -5.30 7.61
CA ALA A 114 -6.82 -5.03 6.64
C ALA A 114 -5.42 -5.15 7.27
N LEU A 115 -5.22 -4.58 8.47
CA LEU A 115 -3.98 -4.70 9.23
C LEU A 115 -3.69 -6.15 9.62
N GLU A 116 -4.69 -6.90 10.08
CA GLU A 116 -4.53 -8.32 10.40
C GLU A 116 -4.20 -9.16 9.16
N ALA A 117 -4.83 -8.88 8.02
CA ALA A 117 -4.52 -9.54 6.76
C ALA A 117 -3.08 -9.25 6.31
N GLU A 118 -2.61 -8.01 6.44
CA GLU A 118 -1.21 -7.65 6.19
C GLU A 118 -0.26 -8.37 7.14
N HIS A 119 -0.57 -8.38 8.44
CA HIS A 119 0.22 -9.09 9.43
C HIS A 119 0.30 -10.59 9.15
N ARG A 120 -0.82 -11.24 8.80
CA ARG A 120 -0.85 -12.65 8.41
C ARG A 120 -0.02 -12.93 7.15
N ARG A 121 -0.10 -12.05 6.14
CA ARG A 121 0.71 -12.18 4.92
C ARG A 121 2.20 -12.05 5.23
N GLU A 122 2.58 -11.11 6.09
CA GLU A 122 3.96 -10.92 6.50
C GLU A 122 4.46 -12.08 7.35
N GLN A 123 3.66 -12.60 8.28
CA GLN A 123 3.98 -13.82 9.03
C GLN A 123 4.14 -15.04 8.11
N ALA A 124 3.22 -15.24 7.16
CA ALA A 124 3.30 -16.34 6.19
C ALA A 124 4.56 -16.22 5.33
N ARG A 125 4.89 -15.01 4.89
CA ARG A 125 6.15 -14.72 4.22
C ARG A 125 7.34 -15.12 5.11
N GLN A 126 7.40 -14.65 6.35
CA GLN A 126 8.49 -14.97 7.28
C GLN A 126 8.64 -16.47 7.54
N GLN A 127 7.53 -17.22 7.65
CA GLN A 127 7.56 -18.69 7.79
C GLN A 127 8.17 -19.40 6.56
N LEU A 128 8.02 -18.82 5.37
CA LEU A 128 8.62 -19.36 4.14
C LEU A 128 10.10 -18.97 3.98
N GLN A 129 10.56 -17.91 4.66
CA GLN A 129 11.94 -17.43 4.62
C GLN A 129 12.87 -18.27 5.52
N THR A 130 13.00 -19.56 5.18
CA THR A 130 14.00 -20.43 5.80
C THR A 130 15.42 -20.04 5.39
N PRO A 131 16.47 -20.40 6.16
CA PRO A 131 17.86 -20.14 5.77
C PRO A 131 18.21 -20.69 4.38
N SER A 132 17.69 -21.88 4.03
CA SER A 132 17.88 -22.49 2.71
C SER A 132 17.16 -21.72 1.59
N TRP A 133 15.98 -21.17 1.86
CA TRP A 133 15.27 -20.32 0.89
C TRP A 133 16.06 -19.06 0.60
N LEU A 134 16.63 -18.42 1.64
CA LEU A 134 17.41 -17.21 1.48
C LEU A 134 18.73 -17.46 0.75
N ASP A 135 19.39 -18.59 1.06
CA ASP A 135 20.59 -19.04 0.35
C ASP A 135 20.31 -19.19 -1.15
N GLN A 136 19.26 -19.95 -1.52
CA GLN A 136 18.88 -20.15 -2.91
C GLN A 136 18.52 -18.83 -3.59
N LYS A 137 17.77 -17.97 -2.91
CA LYS A 137 17.36 -16.67 -3.46
C LYS A 137 18.55 -15.76 -3.76
N ILE A 138 19.55 -15.75 -2.88
CA ILE A 138 20.80 -15.01 -3.10
C ILE A 138 21.59 -15.62 -4.25
N ASP A 139 21.66 -16.95 -4.34
CA ASP A 139 22.36 -17.63 -5.43
C ASP A 139 21.71 -17.34 -6.79
N ASP A 140 20.37 -17.44 -6.87
CA ASP A 140 19.59 -17.10 -8.06
C ASP A 140 19.76 -15.63 -8.46
N MET A 141 19.75 -14.73 -7.49
CA MET A 141 20.00 -13.31 -7.71
C MET A 141 21.40 -13.09 -8.28
N LEU A 142 22.42 -13.73 -7.71
CA LEU A 142 23.80 -13.59 -8.18
C LEU A 142 24.00 -14.13 -9.61
N LEU A 143 23.31 -15.22 -9.96
CA LEU A 143 23.29 -15.79 -11.31
C LEU A 143 22.52 -14.94 -12.34
N GLY A 144 21.51 -14.19 -11.88
CA GLY A 144 20.67 -13.35 -12.73
C GLY A 144 21.44 -12.21 -13.41
N GLU A 145 21.03 -11.86 -14.63
CA GLU A 145 21.67 -10.80 -15.43
C GLU A 145 21.29 -9.38 -14.98
N LYS A 146 20.37 -9.25 -14.02
CA LYS A 146 19.94 -7.95 -13.48
C LYS A 146 21.07 -7.36 -12.63
N PHE A 147 21.55 -6.19 -13.08
CA PHE A 147 22.61 -5.34 -12.51
C PHE A 147 24.05 -5.83 -12.71
N ILE A 148 24.70 -5.27 -13.74
CA ILE A 148 26.16 -5.11 -13.80
C ILE A 148 26.43 -3.61 -13.73
N TYR A 149 26.75 -3.08 -12.54
CA TYR A 149 27.14 -1.69 -12.38
C TYR A 149 28.67 -1.56 -12.54
N ARG A 150 29.12 -0.50 -13.23
CA ARG A 150 30.53 -0.08 -13.40
C ARG A 150 31.54 -1.09 -13.98
N GLY A 151 31.13 -2.08 -14.77
CA GLY A 151 32.08 -2.94 -15.51
C GLY A 151 33.00 -3.80 -14.63
N GLN A 152 32.72 -3.89 -13.32
CA GLN A 152 33.35 -4.87 -12.43
C GLN A 152 32.76 -6.27 -12.71
N GLY A 153 33.62 -7.28 -12.65
CA GLY A 153 33.23 -8.67 -12.91
C GLY A 153 32.21 -9.16 -11.88
N ARG A 154 31.30 -10.05 -12.30
CA ARG A 154 30.28 -10.66 -11.42
C ARG A 154 30.87 -11.39 -10.21
N SER A 155 32.15 -11.75 -10.27
CA SER A 155 32.91 -12.42 -9.22
C SER A 155 33.67 -11.45 -8.30
N ASP A 156 33.56 -10.13 -8.51
CA ASP A 156 34.19 -9.14 -7.65
C ASP A 156 33.55 -9.18 -6.25
N PRO A 157 34.35 -9.40 -5.18
CA PRO A 157 33.88 -9.40 -3.80
C PRO A 157 33.04 -8.20 -3.39
N GLN A 158 33.38 -7.00 -3.89
CA GLN A 158 32.66 -5.76 -3.59
C GLN A 158 31.26 -5.77 -4.24
N VAL A 159 31.17 -6.23 -5.49
CA VAL A 159 29.90 -6.37 -6.20
C VAL A 159 29.02 -7.43 -5.52
N ILE A 160 29.60 -8.57 -5.14
CA ILE A 160 28.88 -9.63 -4.41
C ILE A 160 28.34 -9.08 -3.08
N ALA A 161 29.17 -8.38 -2.30
CA ALA A 161 28.76 -7.77 -1.04
C ALA A 161 27.62 -6.77 -1.23
N PHE A 162 27.75 -5.84 -2.18
CA PHE A 162 26.70 -4.87 -2.50
C PHE A 162 25.37 -5.53 -2.86
N ARG A 163 25.40 -6.60 -3.67
CA ARG A 163 24.20 -7.32 -4.11
C ARG A 163 23.54 -8.12 -2.99
N ILE A 164 24.33 -8.78 -2.13
CA ILE A 164 23.81 -9.47 -0.94
C ILE A 164 23.08 -8.46 -0.06
N LEU A 165 23.72 -7.33 0.26
CA LEU A 165 23.12 -6.32 1.14
C LEU A 165 21.80 -5.78 0.56
N GLY A 166 21.77 -5.54 -0.75
CA GLY A 166 20.56 -5.11 -1.45
C GLY A 166 19.42 -6.12 -1.38
N GLU A 167 19.74 -7.39 -1.60
CA GLU A 167 18.72 -8.44 -1.51
C GLU A 167 18.23 -8.62 -0.07
N LEU A 168 19.10 -8.45 0.92
CA LEU A 168 18.69 -8.45 2.33
C LEU A 168 17.79 -7.26 2.66
N PHE A 169 18.04 -6.06 2.15
CA PHE A 169 17.09 -4.96 2.30
C PHE A 169 15.75 -5.22 1.59
N ASN A 170 15.74 -5.91 0.45
CA ASN A 170 14.49 -6.33 -0.19
C ASN A 170 13.72 -7.34 0.67
N VAL A 171 14.44 -8.32 1.25
CA VAL A 171 13.89 -9.43 2.04
C VAL A 171 13.49 -9.00 3.46
N ASN A 172 14.18 -8.01 4.03
CA ASN A 172 14.02 -7.53 5.40
C ASN A 172 14.28 -6.01 5.45
N ARG A 173 13.27 -5.24 5.03
CA ARG A 173 13.37 -3.77 4.84
C ARG A 173 13.63 -2.98 6.12
N SER A 174 13.31 -3.54 7.28
CA SER A 174 13.27 -2.81 8.55
C SER A 174 14.02 -3.50 9.68
N GLY A 175 14.60 -4.67 9.42
CA GLY A 175 15.33 -5.44 10.40
C GLY A 175 16.84 -5.30 10.26
N ASP A 176 17.54 -5.76 11.29
CA ASP A 176 19.00 -5.87 11.27
C ASP A 176 19.43 -6.96 10.28
N ASN A 177 20.09 -6.53 9.20
CA ASN A 177 20.58 -7.40 8.15
C ASN A 177 22.05 -7.79 8.34
N GLU A 178 22.75 -7.22 9.31
CA GLU A 178 24.18 -7.42 9.51
C GLU A 178 24.56 -8.88 9.79
N PRO A 179 23.88 -9.62 10.70
CA PRO A 179 24.21 -11.02 10.97
C PRO A 179 24.07 -11.89 9.73
N GLU A 180 23.01 -11.67 8.95
CA GLU A 180 22.72 -12.45 7.76
C GLU A 180 23.64 -12.07 6.60
N PHE A 181 23.99 -10.79 6.46
CA PHE A 181 25.02 -10.34 5.53
C PHE A 181 26.33 -11.10 5.76
N PHE A 182 26.78 -11.16 7.02
CA PHE A 182 28.02 -11.85 7.36
C PHE A 182 27.91 -13.37 7.17
N ARG A 183 26.75 -13.98 7.41
CA ARG A 183 26.53 -15.40 7.09
C ARG A 183 26.69 -15.67 5.59
N GLN A 184 26.06 -14.84 4.76
CA GLN A 184 26.05 -15.00 3.31
C GLN A 184 27.41 -14.72 2.67
N ILE A 185 28.09 -13.65 3.07
CA ILE A 185 29.40 -13.32 2.51
C ILE A 185 30.46 -14.37 2.86
N ARG A 186 30.38 -14.98 4.06
CA ARG A 186 31.26 -16.09 4.46
C ARG A 186 30.95 -17.38 3.68
N ARG A 187 29.68 -17.63 3.38
CA ARG A 187 29.24 -18.77 2.54
C ARG A 187 29.79 -18.65 1.12
N LEU A 188 29.72 -17.45 0.54
CA LEU A 188 30.05 -17.21 -0.88
C LEU A 188 31.52 -16.90 -1.13
N LEU A 189 32.22 -16.30 -0.15
CA LEU A 189 33.63 -15.92 -0.26
C LEU A 189 34.46 -16.48 0.92
N PRO A 190 34.58 -17.81 1.05
CA PRO A 190 35.28 -18.43 2.15
C PRO A 190 36.78 -18.09 2.16
N GLY A 191 37.41 -18.17 3.33
CA GLY A 191 38.86 -18.03 3.50
C GLY A 191 39.39 -16.60 3.70
N ARG A 192 38.50 -15.60 3.83
CA ARG A 192 38.89 -14.22 4.18
C ARG A 192 38.97 -14.02 5.69
N SER A 193 39.75 -13.02 6.10
CA SER A 193 39.82 -12.55 7.48
C SER A 193 38.59 -11.75 7.90
N GLU A 194 38.36 -11.63 9.20
CA GLU A 194 37.24 -10.84 9.74
C GLU A 194 37.33 -9.36 9.32
N ALA A 195 38.55 -8.81 9.27
CA ALA A 195 38.78 -7.44 8.82
C ALA A 195 38.36 -7.20 7.36
N GLU A 196 38.56 -8.21 6.49
CA GLU A 196 38.14 -8.15 5.09
C GLU A 196 36.62 -8.22 4.95
N TYR A 197 35.93 -9.10 5.70
CA TYR A 197 34.47 -9.13 5.69
C TYR A 197 33.88 -7.81 6.18
N GLN A 198 34.43 -7.24 7.24
CA GLN A 198 34.05 -5.93 7.76
C GLN A 198 34.27 -4.81 6.73
N ALA A 199 35.37 -4.86 5.97
CA ALA A 199 35.63 -3.91 4.89
C ALA A 199 34.60 -4.03 3.76
N LEU A 200 34.22 -5.26 3.38
CA LEU A 200 33.17 -5.51 2.39
C LEU A 200 31.80 -5.00 2.85
N HIS A 201 31.44 -5.23 4.12
CA HIS A 201 30.20 -4.73 4.70
C HIS A 201 30.14 -3.19 4.65
N ARG A 202 31.21 -2.52 5.13
CA ARG A 202 31.30 -1.05 5.10
C ARG A 202 31.22 -0.51 3.67
N HIS A 203 31.93 -1.13 2.73
CA HIS A 203 31.89 -0.70 1.34
C HIS A 203 30.48 -0.83 0.75
N ALA A 204 29.82 -1.97 0.95
CA ALA A 204 28.46 -2.21 0.48
C ALA A 204 27.47 -1.20 1.09
N MET A 205 27.55 -0.93 2.40
CA MET A 205 26.72 0.07 3.08
C MET A 205 26.94 1.48 2.51
N ASN A 206 28.20 1.88 2.29
CA ASN A 206 28.51 3.19 1.73
C ASN A 206 27.96 3.35 0.31
N GLU A 207 28.16 2.37 -0.57
CA GLU A 207 27.60 2.41 -1.92
C GLU A 207 26.06 2.42 -1.89
N TRP A 208 25.43 1.68 -0.98
CA TRP A 208 23.97 1.71 -0.82
C TRP A 208 23.47 3.09 -0.38
N MET A 209 24.15 3.73 0.57
CA MET A 209 23.84 5.11 0.99
C MET A 209 24.06 6.11 -0.15
N GLU A 210 25.10 5.96 -0.96
CA GLU A 210 25.36 6.83 -2.12
C GLU A 210 24.30 6.68 -3.22
N VAL A 211 23.84 5.46 -3.49
CA VAL A 211 22.89 5.18 -4.58
C VAL A 211 21.45 5.47 -4.17
N TYR A 212 21.07 5.17 -2.93
CA TYR A 212 19.67 5.18 -2.50
C TYR A 212 19.35 6.18 -1.38
N GLY A 213 20.34 6.88 -0.83
CA GLY A 213 20.19 8.05 0.03
C GLY A 213 19.09 7.94 1.09
N TYR A 214 19.43 7.39 2.26
CA TYR A 214 18.63 7.56 3.48
C TYR A 214 19.08 8.80 4.27
#